data_AF-A0A4Y3QZH3-F1
#
_entry.id   AF-A0A4Y3QZH3-F1
#
_cell.length_a   1.000
_cell.length_b   1.000
_cell.length_c   1.000
_cell.angle_alpha   90.00
_cell.angle_beta   90.00
_cell.angle_gamma   90.00
#
_symmetry.space_group_name_H-M   'P 1'
#
loop_
_entity.id
_entity.type
_entity.pdbx_description
1 polymer ?
#
loop_
_entity_poly.entity_id
_entity_poly.type
_entity_poly.pdbx_seq_one_letter_code
_entity_poly.pdbx_strand_id
1 'polypeptide(L)'
;MTTGEQTAARAAQRTAAPSVGQGPARRTAAAARVGRVTAEMRLIGGGLPGRDGIAAFNRMYLTVTEELERRLAAGHFDGRTATAELGAAFAERYLDAVRADTAGHRAPACWRPLFRMRRHPAVHPFQFALAGLNAHLGHDLPLALFDTCRALDLLPDELEGDFERIGDLLTGLEERIREDLMPGPDLLDVADPLTHLAGSWSPERARGGAWAAFRGLWALRAFAPLLEEAAEGLDATVGFAGRCLLTPLRS
;
A
#
# COMPACT_ATOMS: atom_id res chain seq x y z
N MET A 1 41.41 -7.34 13.43
CA MET A 1 40.17 -7.30 14.24
C MET A 1 39.31 -6.17 13.72
N THR A 2 38.59 -6.45 12.64
CA THR A 2 37.82 -5.49 11.86
C THR A 2 36.34 -5.86 11.92
N THR A 3 35.49 -4.84 11.85
CA THR A 3 34.02 -4.88 11.91
C THR A 3 33.37 -5.94 11.01
N GLY A 4 34.07 -6.43 9.97
CA GLY A 4 33.62 -7.51 9.09
C GLY A 4 33.55 -8.90 9.73
N GLU A 5 34.39 -9.20 10.74
CA GLU A 5 34.32 -10.48 11.47
C GLU A 5 33.11 -10.55 12.40
N GLN A 6 32.64 -9.41 12.91
CA GLN A 6 31.43 -9.33 13.75
C GLN A 6 30.14 -9.51 12.95
N THR A 7 30.09 -9.06 11.69
CA THR A 7 28.95 -9.28 10.80
C THR A 7 28.85 -10.75 10.37
N ALA A 8 29.99 -11.39 10.08
CA ALA A 8 30.05 -12.82 9.77
C ALA A 8 29.71 -13.71 10.98
N ALA A 9 30.14 -13.31 12.19
CA ALA A 9 29.81 -14.02 13.42
C ALA A 9 28.31 -13.96 13.76
N ARG A 10 27.62 -12.84 13.46
CA ARG A 10 26.16 -12.72 13.61
C ARG A 10 25.37 -13.54 12.59
N ALA A 11 25.89 -13.69 11.37
CA ALA A 11 25.30 -14.57 10.36
C ALA A 11 25.45 -16.06 10.73
N ALA A 12 26.57 -16.45 11.35
CA ALA A 12 26.83 -17.82 11.80
C ALA A 12 26.07 -18.24 13.07
N GLN A 13 25.57 -17.29 13.87
CA GLN A 13 24.77 -17.56 15.08
C GLN A 13 23.25 -17.66 14.83
N ARG A 14 22.76 -17.39 13.60
CA ARG A 14 21.36 -17.59 13.19
C ARG A 14 21.04 -19.03 12.74
N THR A 15 21.96 -19.98 12.90
CA THR A 15 21.71 -21.41 12.72
C THR A 15 21.02 -22.03 13.95
N ALA A 16 20.01 -21.34 14.49
CA ALA A 16 19.04 -21.97 15.38
C ALA A 16 17.99 -22.67 14.50
N ALA A 17 17.75 -23.95 14.77
CA ALA A 17 16.81 -24.80 14.06
C ALA A 17 15.44 -24.09 13.85
N PRO A 18 14.76 -24.29 12.70
CA PRO A 18 13.45 -23.70 12.49
C PRO A 18 12.50 -24.22 13.57
N SER A 19 11.79 -23.31 14.23
CA SER A 19 10.74 -23.69 15.19
C SER A 19 9.60 -24.38 14.42
N VAL A 20 9.68 -25.71 14.31
CA VAL A 20 8.77 -26.58 13.52
C VAL A 20 7.28 -26.41 13.92
N GLY A 21 6.97 -25.80 15.07
CA GLY A 21 5.61 -25.55 15.55
C GLY A 21 4.99 -24.17 15.27
N GLN A 22 5.76 -23.14 14.86
CA GLN A 22 5.23 -21.75 14.78
C GLN A 22 4.84 -21.31 13.36
N GLY A 23 5.40 -21.94 12.33
CA GLY A 23 5.13 -21.60 10.92
C GLY A 23 3.65 -21.74 10.49
N PRO A 24 2.96 -22.87 10.78
CA PRO A 24 1.58 -23.08 10.34
C PRO A 24 0.57 -22.17 11.04
N ALA A 25 0.66 -22.02 12.37
CA ALA A 25 -0.25 -21.21 13.16
C ALA A 25 -0.14 -19.72 12.81
N ARG A 26 1.10 -19.22 12.66
CA ARG A 26 1.35 -17.83 12.26
C ARG A 26 0.83 -17.54 10.85
N ARG A 27 1.02 -18.47 9.91
CA ARG A 27 0.46 -18.36 8.56
C ARG A 27 -1.08 -18.30 8.56
N THR A 28 -1.72 -19.14 9.36
CA THR A 28 -3.19 -19.12 9.51
C THR A 28 -3.66 -17.80 10.13
N ALA A 29 -2.95 -17.28 11.13
CA ALA A 29 -3.27 -15.99 11.75
C ALA A 29 -3.14 -14.82 10.75
N ALA A 30 -2.06 -14.79 9.96
CA ALA A 30 -1.83 -13.78 8.93
C ALA A 30 -2.91 -13.82 7.84
N ALA A 31 -3.23 -15.02 7.32
CA ALA A 31 -4.31 -15.19 6.35
C ALA A 31 -5.68 -14.76 6.92
N ALA A 32 -5.94 -15.04 8.20
CA ALA A 32 -7.17 -14.58 8.86
C ALA A 32 -7.22 -13.05 9.03
N ARG A 33 -6.07 -12.36 9.14
CA ARG A 33 -6.03 -10.89 9.10
C ARG A 33 -6.44 -10.36 7.72
N VAL A 34 -5.91 -10.96 6.66
CA VAL A 34 -6.30 -10.62 5.27
C VAL A 34 -7.81 -10.79 5.09
N GLY A 35 -8.39 -11.91 5.50
CA GLY A 35 -9.85 -12.10 5.42
C GLY A 35 -10.67 -11.07 6.21
N ARG A 36 -10.17 -10.59 7.36
CA ARG A 36 -10.83 -9.52 8.15
C ARG A 36 -10.81 -8.18 7.44
N VAL A 37 -9.66 -7.76 6.90
CA VAL A 37 -9.58 -6.49 6.15
C VAL A 37 -10.43 -6.54 4.89
N THR A 38 -10.45 -7.66 4.16
CA THR A 38 -11.33 -7.85 3.01
C THR A 38 -12.80 -7.69 3.40
N ALA A 39 -13.23 -8.30 4.52
CA ALA A 39 -14.59 -8.17 5.02
C ALA A 39 -14.96 -6.71 5.39
N GLU A 40 -14.04 -5.99 6.04
CA GLU A 40 -14.25 -4.59 6.39
C GLU A 40 -14.35 -3.69 5.14
N MET A 41 -13.50 -3.92 4.15
CA MET A 41 -13.55 -3.19 2.87
C MET A 41 -14.87 -3.43 2.12
N ARG A 42 -15.44 -4.64 2.20
CA ARG A 42 -16.79 -4.92 1.66
C ARG A 42 -17.87 -4.11 2.39
N LEU A 43 -17.79 -3.98 3.71
CA LEU A 43 -18.71 -3.16 4.50
C LEU A 43 -18.61 -1.67 4.12
N ILE A 44 -17.39 -1.15 3.97
CA ILE A 44 -17.15 0.23 3.49
C ILE A 44 -17.78 0.42 2.11
N GLY A 45 -17.54 -0.52 1.19
CA GLY A 45 -18.08 -0.49 -0.17
C GLY A 45 -19.61 -0.48 -0.22
N GLY A 46 -20.26 -1.26 0.65
CA GLY A 46 -21.72 -1.32 0.75
C GLY A 46 -22.36 -0.14 1.50
N GLY A 47 -21.59 0.57 2.33
CA GLY A 47 -22.10 1.65 3.19
C GLY A 47 -21.96 3.06 2.60
N LEU A 48 -21.21 3.25 1.51
CA LEU A 48 -20.92 4.56 0.93
C LEU A 48 -21.57 4.77 -0.44
N PRO A 49 -22.01 6.00 -0.77
CA PRO A 49 -22.50 6.31 -2.12
C PRO A 49 -21.45 6.01 -3.19
N GLY A 50 -21.87 5.53 -4.37
CA GLY A 50 -20.94 5.14 -5.43
C GLY A 50 -19.98 6.24 -5.92
N ARG A 51 -20.41 7.51 -5.82
CA ARG A 51 -19.63 8.72 -6.16
C ARG A 51 -18.71 9.21 -5.04
N ASP A 52 -18.78 8.63 -3.84
CA ASP A 52 -17.89 9.00 -2.74
C ASP A 52 -16.45 8.59 -3.07
N GLY A 53 -15.49 9.49 -2.87
CA GLY A 53 -14.09 9.26 -3.20
C GLY A 53 -13.44 8.11 -2.43
N ILE A 54 -13.88 7.85 -1.19
CA ILE A 54 -13.44 6.64 -0.47
C ILE A 54 -14.00 5.40 -1.14
N ALA A 55 -15.27 5.43 -1.56
CA ALA A 55 -15.88 4.30 -2.25
C ALA A 55 -15.17 4.00 -3.58
N ALA A 56 -14.75 5.04 -4.32
CA ALA A 56 -14.00 4.90 -5.56
C ALA A 56 -12.67 4.16 -5.36
N PHE A 57 -11.84 4.62 -4.42
CA PHE A 57 -10.58 3.94 -4.10
C PHE A 57 -10.81 2.54 -3.50
N ASN A 58 -11.74 2.41 -2.56
CA ASN A 58 -12.02 1.15 -1.87
C ASN A 58 -12.41 0.02 -2.82
N ARG A 59 -13.25 0.31 -3.84
CA ARG A 59 -13.64 -0.70 -4.85
C ARG A 59 -12.42 -1.28 -5.57
N MET A 60 -11.56 -0.40 -6.07
CA MET A 60 -10.33 -0.81 -6.75
C MET A 60 -9.41 -1.58 -5.82
N TYR A 61 -9.19 -1.09 -4.60
CA TYR A 61 -8.30 -1.75 -3.65
C TYR A 61 -8.84 -3.10 -3.15
N LEU A 62 -10.17 -3.23 -3.03
CA LEU A 62 -10.82 -4.49 -2.67
C LEU A 62 -10.52 -5.57 -3.72
N THR A 63 -10.62 -5.25 -5.02
CA THR A 63 -10.27 -6.17 -6.10
C THR A 63 -8.83 -6.70 -5.97
N VAL A 64 -7.87 -5.83 -5.67
CA VAL A 64 -6.46 -6.21 -5.45
C VAL A 64 -6.32 -7.11 -4.22
N THR A 65 -7.01 -6.78 -3.13
CA THR A 65 -6.91 -7.51 -1.85
C THR A 65 -7.56 -8.89 -1.94
N GLU A 66 -8.70 -9.02 -2.64
CA GLU A 66 -9.35 -10.30 -2.90
C GLU A 66 -8.50 -11.21 -3.79
N GLU A 67 -7.83 -10.65 -4.79
CA GLU A 67 -6.91 -11.42 -5.64
C GLU A 67 -5.67 -11.89 -4.86
N LEU A 68 -5.13 -11.05 -3.97
CA LEU A 68 -4.07 -11.44 -3.04
C LEU A 68 -4.53 -12.59 -2.12
N GLU A 69 -5.70 -12.47 -1.51
CA GLU A 69 -6.30 -13.50 -0.66
C GLU A 69 -6.45 -14.84 -1.40
N ARG A 70 -6.94 -14.79 -2.65
CA ARG A 70 -7.08 -15.96 -3.53
C ARG A 70 -5.73 -16.62 -3.82
N ARG A 71 -4.69 -15.84 -4.17
CA ARG A 71 -3.34 -16.37 -4.47
C ARG A 71 -2.64 -16.93 -3.25
N LEU A 72 -2.84 -16.32 -2.07
CA LEU A 72 -2.38 -16.85 -0.79
C LEU A 72 -2.99 -18.22 -0.50
N ALA A 73 -4.31 -18.36 -0.68
CA ALA A 73 -5.02 -19.63 -0.50
C ALA A 73 -4.54 -20.70 -1.51
N ALA A 74 -4.25 -20.31 -2.74
CA ALA A 74 -3.77 -21.18 -3.80
C ALA A 74 -2.26 -21.48 -3.75
N GLY A 75 -1.52 -20.99 -2.75
CA GLY A 75 -0.13 -21.37 -2.54
C GLY A 75 0.90 -20.68 -3.45
N HIS A 76 0.55 -19.57 -4.12
CA HIS A 76 1.38 -18.97 -5.18
C HIS A 76 2.64 -18.22 -4.69
N PHE A 77 2.77 -17.98 -3.39
CA PHE A 77 3.90 -17.25 -2.81
C PHE A 77 4.80 -18.20 -2.02
N ASP A 78 6.12 -18.02 -2.14
CA ASP A 78 7.09 -18.79 -1.36
C ASP A 78 7.02 -18.40 0.11
N GLY A 79 6.99 -17.10 0.40
CA GLY A 79 6.86 -16.54 1.75
C GLY A 79 5.43 -16.22 2.15
N ARG A 80 4.48 -17.17 2.07
CA ARG A 80 3.05 -16.93 2.35
C ARG A 80 2.77 -16.20 3.66
N THR A 81 3.55 -16.44 4.71
CA THR A 81 3.42 -15.70 5.96
C THR A 81 3.84 -14.25 5.77
N ALA A 82 4.99 -13.97 5.17
CA ALA A 82 5.47 -12.61 4.92
C ALA A 82 4.54 -11.84 3.99
N THR A 83 4.09 -12.46 2.89
CA THR A 83 3.11 -11.89 1.98
C THR A 83 1.78 -11.59 2.66
N ALA A 84 1.26 -12.51 3.50
CA ALA A 84 0.01 -12.30 4.21
C ALA A 84 0.13 -11.21 5.30
N GLU A 85 1.24 -11.17 6.03
CA GLU A 85 1.49 -10.11 7.02
C GLU A 85 1.62 -8.75 6.34
N LEU A 86 2.36 -8.66 5.23
CA LEU A 86 2.47 -7.42 4.44
C LEU A 86 1.12 -6.98 3.90
N GLY A 87 0.37 -7.89 3.27
CA GLY A 87 -0.96 -7.59 2.73
C GLY A 87 -1.93 -7.09 3.79
N ALA A 88 -1.96 -7.75 4.96
CA ALA A 88 -2.77 -7.34 6.09
C ALA A 88 -2.32 -5.98 6.64
N ALA A 89 -1.04 -5.79 6.94
CA ALA A 89 -0.51 -4.54 7.47
C ALA A 89 -0.75 -3.38 6.50
N PHE A 90 -0.60 -3.62 5.20
CA PHE A 90 -0.87 -2.62 4.18
C PHE A 90 -2.35 -2.19 4.19
N ALA A 91 -3.28 -3.15 4.17
CA ALA A 91 -4.71 -2.86 4.21
C ALA A 91 -5.17 -2.20 5.51
N GLU A 92 -4.62 -2.65 6.65
CA GLU A 92 -4.94 -2.10 7.96
C GLU A 92 -4.60 -0.61 8.04
N ARG A 93 -3.52 -0.15 7.42
CA ARG A 93 -3.15 1.28 7.40
C ARG A 93 -4.18 2.15 6.68
N TYR A 94 -4.69 1.68 5.54
CA TYR A 94 -5.80 2.35 4.85
C TYR A 94 -7.05 2.40 5.73
N LEU A 95 -7.41 1.26 6.32
CA LEU A 95 -8.60 1.14 7.16
C LEU A 95 -8.48 2.00 8.43
N ASP A 96 -7.29 2.09 9.04
CA ASP A 96 -7.01 2.98 10.16
C ASP A 96 -7.18 4.44 9.78
N ALA A 97 -6.73 4.86 8.59
CA ALA A 97 -6.96 6.20 8.10
C ALA A 97 -8.47 6.50 7.94
N VAL A 98 -9.25 5.54 7.40
CA VAL A 98 -10.72 5.67 7.28
C VAL A 98 -11.40 5.72 8.65
N ARG A 99 -10.99 4.88 9.59
CA ARG A 99 -11.50 4.87 10.97
C ARG A 99 -11.20 6.20 11.66
N ALA A 100 -9.99 6.72 11.53
CA ALA A 100 -9.58 8.00 12.09
C ALA A 100 -10.44 9.15 11.54
N ASP A 101 -10.63 9.22 10.23
CA ASP A 101 -11.50 10.24 9.60
C ASP A 101 -12.95 10.12 10.08
N THR A 102 -13.49 8.90 10.12
CA THR A 102 -14.87 8.63 10.54
C THR A 102 -15.10 9.01 12.01
N ALA A 103 -14.10 8.81 12.87
CA ALA A 103 -14.13 9.20 14.28
C ALA A 103 -13.85 10.71 14.52
N GLY A 104 -13.57 11.49 13.47
CA GLY A 104 -13.18 12.90 13.60
C GLY A 104 -11.77 13.11 14.14
N HIS A 105 -10.94 12.07 14.17
CA HIS A 105 -9.54 12.15 14.53
C HIS A 105 -8.68 12.65 13.37
N ARG A 106 -7.45 13.06 13.67
CA ARG A 106 -6.50 13.50 12.66
C ARG A 106 -5.90 12.29 11.94
N ALA A 107 -6.39 12.00 10.74
CA ALA A 107 -5.80 11.00 9.86
C ALA A 107 -4.41 11.44 9.32
N PRO A 108 -3.59 10.51 8.79
CA PRO A 108 -2.31 10.83 8.15
C PRO A 108 -2.44 11.90 7.06
N ALA A 109 -1.42 12.75 6.93
CA ALA A 109 -1.43 13.88 6.00
C ALA A 109 -1.64 13.47 4.54
N CYS A 110 -1.17 12.28 4.15
CA CYS A 110 -1.32 11.68 2.83
C CYS A 110 -2.78 11.39 2.46
N TRP A 111 -3.62 11.02 3.43
CA TRP A 111 -5.03 10.65 3.23
C TRP A 111 -6.02 11.82 3.34
N ARG A 112 -5.68 12.83 4.14
CA ARG A 112 -6.54 14.00 4.39
C ARG A 112 -7.09 14.69 3.13
N PRO A 113 -6.33 14.85 2.01
CA PRO A 113 -6.86 15.46 0.79
C PRO A 113 -8.06 14.68 0.23
N LEU A 114 -7.96 13.35 0.16
CA LEU A 114 -9.04 12.49 -0.30
C LEU A 114 -10.26 12.67 0.59
N PHE A 115 -10.09 12.55 1.91
CA PHE A 115 -11.21 12.63 2.85
C PHE A 115 -11.95 13.97 2.80
N ARG A 116 -11.22 15.08 2.64
CA ARG A 116 -11.80 16.41 2.49
C ARG A 116 -12.58 16.58 1.19
N MET A 117 -12.06 16.03 0.09
CA MET A 117 -12.63 16.23 -1.25
C MET A 117 -13.60 15.13 -1.66
N ARG A 118 -13.77 14.05 -0.87
CA ARG A 118 -14.48 12.81 -1.23
C ARG A 118 -15.93 12.98 -1.72
N ARG A 119 -16.56 14.14 -1.54
CA ARG A 119 -17.92 14.44 -2.06
C ARG A 119 -17.96 15.64 -3.01
N HIS A 120 -16.80 16.16 -3.42
CA HIS A 120 -16.74 17.34 -4.26
C HIS A 120 -17.23 17.02 -5.68
N PRO A 121 -18.25 17.73 -6.20
CA PRO A 121 -18.93 17.35 -7.44
C PRO A 121 -18.05 17.50 -8.69
N ALA A 122 -17.06 18.39 -8.64
CA ALA A 122 -16.13 18.65 -9.76
C ALA A 122 -14.80 17.87 -9.66
N VAL A 123 -14.73 16.83 -8.81
CA VAL A 123 -13.59 15.90 -8.78
C VAL A 123 -14.04 14.57 -9.37
N HIS A 124 -13.30 14.08 -10.37
CA HIS A 124 -13.65 12.86 -11.07
C HIS A 124 -13.36 11.61 -10.20
N PRO A 125 -14.16 10.52 -10.30
CA PRO A 125 -13.87 9.24 -9.64
C PRO A 125 -12.43 8.73 -9.86
N PHE A 126 -11.89 8.92 -11.05
CA PHE A 126 -10.50 8.58 -11.37
C PHE A 126 -9.49 9.36 -10.51
N GLN A 127 -9.70 10.67 -10.29
CA GLN A 127 -8.84 11.48 -9.42
C GLN A 127 -8.88 10.98 -7.97
N PHE A 128 -10.04 10.54 -7.48
CA PHE A 128 -10.15 9.94 -6.14
C PHE A 128 -9.36 8.63 -6.05
N ALA A 129 -9.46 7.76 -7.05
CA ALA A 129 -8.70 6.52 -7.06
C ALA A 129 -7.18 6.78 -7.12
N LEU A 130 -6.72 7.70 -7.97
CA LEU A 130 -5.31 8.11 -8.03
C LEU A 130 -4.83 8.73 -6.72
N ALA A 131 -5.63 9.58 -6.08
CA ALA A 131 -5.27 10.18 -4.80
C ALA A 131 -5.14 9.13 -3.69
N GLY A 132 -6.04 8.13 -3.69
CA GLY A 132 -5.95 6.98 -2.79
C GLY A 132 -4.71 6.12 -3.08
N LEU A 133 -4.43 5.81 -4.34
CA LEU A 133 -3.20 5.10 -4.74
C LEU A 133 -1.94 5.85 -4.34
N ASN A 134 -1.90 7.16 -4.51
CA ASN A 134 -0.80 8.02 -4.10
C ASN A 134 -0.55 7.92 -2.59
N ALA A 135 -1.61 8.05 -1.77
CA ALA A 135 -1.49 7.90 -0.32
C ALA A 135 -1.04 6.48 0.06
N HIS A 136 -1.66 5.47 -0.54
CA HIS A 136 -1.46 4.09 -0.17
C HIS A 136 -0.07 3.59 -0.59
N LEU A 137 0.29 3.68 -1.87
CA LEU A 137 1.62 3.26 -2.35
C LEU A 137 2.73 4.18 -1.85
N GLY A 138 2.49 5.50 -1.80
CA GLY A 138 3.53 6.48 -1.47
C GLY A 138 3.87 6.56 0.02
N HIS A 139 2.93 6.24 0.91
CA HIS A 139 3.13 6.35 2.36
C HIS A 139 2.83 5.04 3.10
N ASP A 140 1.72 4.37 2.81
CA ASP A 140 1.36 3.19 3.59
C ASP A 140 2.23 1.98 3.28
N LEU A 141 2.59 1.77 2.00
CA LEU A 141 3.40 0.62 1.59
C LEU A 141 4.81 0.65 2.19
N PRO A 142 5.57 1.77 2.17
CA PRO A 142 6.88 1.82 2.83
C PRO A 142 6.84 1.47 4.31
N LEU A 143 5.80 1.94 5.01
CA LEU A 143 5.63 1.70 6.44
C LEU A 143 5.13 0.29 6.72
N ALA A 144 4.25 -0.27 5.89
CA ALA A 144 3.84 -1.67 5.98
C ALA A 144 5.01 -2.63 5.74
N LEU A 145 5.91 -2.33 4.80
CA LEU A 145 7.16 -3.07 4.60
C LEU A 145 8.05 -3.01 5.85
N PHE A 146 8.22 -1.81 6.41
CA PHE A 146 8.98 -1.59 7.65
C PHE A 146 8.42 -2.41 8.81
N ASP A 147 7.11 -2.32 9.05
CA ASP A 147 6.42 -3.03 10.13
C ASP A 147 6.48 -4.55 9.93
N THR A 148 6.35 -5.03 8.69
CA THR A 148 6.47 -6.45 8.35
C THR A 148 7.86 -6.98 8.65
N CYS A 149 8.91 -6.30 8.20
CA CYS A 149 10.29 -6.69 8.50
C CYS A 149 10.56 -6.70 10.01
N ARG A 150 10.04 -5.73 10.77
CA ARG A 150 10.15 -5.73 12.24
C ARG A 150 9.39 -6.87 12.90
N ALA A 151 8.15 -7.12 12.47
CA ALA A 151 7.31 -8.15 13.05
C ALA A 151 7.86 -9.57 12.80
N LEU A 152 8.47 -9.78 11.63
CA LEU A 152 8.97 -11.09 11.21
C LEU A 152 10.47 -11.31 11.49
N ASP A 153 11.16 -10.29 12.00
CA ASP A 153 12.63 -10.27 12.15
C ASP A 153 13.36 -10.58 10.82
N LEU A 154 12.90 -9.92 9.75
CA LEU A 154 13.45 -10.03 8.40
C LEU A 154 14.27 -8.79 8.03
N LEU A 155 15.32 -9.01 7.25
CA LEU A 155 16.02 -7.97 6.53
C LEU A 155 15.25 -7.61 5.23
N PRO A 156 15.43 -6.38 4.71
CA PRO A 156 14.81 -5.96 3.44
C PRO A 156 15.06 -6.94 2.28
N ASP A 157 16.29 -7.44 2.14
CA ASP A 157 16.68 -8.36 1.06
C ASP A 157 15.92 -9.71 1.15
N GLU A 158 15.47 -10.10 2.35
CA GLU A 158 14.67 -11.32 2.56
C GLU A 158 13.21 -11.14 2.09
N LEU A 159 12.73 -9.89 1.92
CA LEU A 159 11.35 -9.57 1.49
C LEU A 159 11.26 -9.18 0.00
N GLU A 160 12.37 -8.81 -0.62
CA GLU A 160 12.43 -8.25 -1.99
C GLU A 160 11.79 -9.18 -3.04
N GLY A 161 12.05 -10.48 -2.97
CA GLY A 161 11.49 -11.45 -3.91
C GLY A 161 9.95 -11.55 -3.85
N ASP A 162 9.37 -11.52 -2.66
CA ASP A 162 7.91 -11.50 -2.51
C ASP A 162 7.30 -10.14 -2.90
N PHE A 163 8.03 -9.05 -2.65
CA PHE A 163 7.65 -7.71 -3.09
C PHE A 163 7.55 -7.60 -4.61
N GLU A 164 8.50 -8.17 -5.36
CA GLU A 164 8.44 -8.18 -6.83
C GLU A 164 7.27 -9.00 -7.37
N ARG A 165 6.95 -10.15 -6.76
CA ARG A 165 5.77 -10.94 -7.17
C ARG A 165 4.45 -10.22 -6.93
N ILE A 166 4.37 -9.43 -5.85
CA ILE A 166 3.23 -8.52 -5.63
C ILE A 166 3.21 -7.44 -6.71
N GLY A 167 4.38 -6.96 -7.13
CA GLY A 167 4.53 -6.08 -8.29
C GLY A 167 3.91 -6.64 -9.55
N ASP A 168 4.27 -7.87 -9.92
CA ASP A 168 3.74 -8.55 -11.11
C ASP A 168 2.21 -8.69 -11.04
N LEU A 169 1.66 -8.96 -9.84
CA LEU A 169 0.21 -8.98 -9.62
C LEU A 169 -0.43 -7.62 -9.88
N LEU A 170 0.17 -6.53 -9.39
CA LEU A 170 -0.35 -5.18 -9.55
C LEU A 170 -0.30 -4.73 -11.00
N THR A 171 0.80 -5.00 -11.70
CA THR A 171 0.95 -4.73 -13.14
C THR A 171 -0.09 -5.49 -13.96
N GLY A 172 -0.33 -6.77 -13.64
CA GLY A 172 -1.37 -7.56 -14.31
C GLY A 172 -2.81 -7.09 -14.04
N LEU A 173 -3.04 -6.28 -13.00
CA LEU A 173 -4.33 -5.67 -12.69
C LEU A 173 -4.45 -4.24 -13.22
N GLU A 174 -3.38 -3.64 -13.72
CA GLU A 174 -3.31 -2.23 -14.12
C GLU A 174 -4.33 -1.89 -15.23
N GLU A 175 -4.38 -2.69 -16.29
CA GLU A 175 -5.31 -2.49 -17.40
C GLU A 175 -6.76 -2.55 -16.93
N ARG A 176 -7.10 -3.53 -16.10
CA ARG A 176 -8.45 -3.67 -15.53
C ARG A 176 -8.81 -2.49 -14.63
N ILE A 177 -7.88 -2.06 -13.78
CA ILE A 177 -8.09 -0.90 -12.90
C ILE A 177 -8.29 0.38 -13.71
N ARG A 178 -7.54 0.55 -14.81
CA ARG A 178 -7.70 1.69 -15.72
C ARG A 178 -9.07 1.68 -16.38
N GLU A 179 -9.49 0.55 -16.94
CA GLU A 179 -10.80 0.38 -17.57
C GLU A 179 -11.97 0.63 -16.60
N ASP A 180 -11.88 0.10 -15.37
CA ASP A 180 -12.92 0.26 -14.35
C ASP A 180 -13.08 1.72 -13.90
N LEU A 181 -11.99 2.50 -13.88
CA LEU A 181 -11.99 3.89 -13.41
C LEU A 181 -12.22 4.92 -14.52
N MET A 182 -11.89 4.59 -15.77
CA MET A 182 -12.11 5.43 -16.96
C MET A 182 -12.75 4.62 -18.09
N PRO A 183 -14.02 4.17 -17.94
CA PRO A 183 -14.72 3.46 -19.00
C PRO A 183 -15.10 4.45 -20.12
N GLY A 184 -14.49 4.29 -21.30
CA GLY A 184 -14.77 5.12 -22.48
C GLY A 184 -13.71 4.91 -23.56
N PRO A 185 -13.96 5.32 -24.82
CA PRO A 185 -12.91 5.31 -25.82
C PRO A 185 -11.75 6.16 -25.28
N ASP A 186 -10.52 5.66 -25.40
CA ASP A 186 -9.31 6.48 -25.25
C ASP A 186 -9.55 7.71 -26.10
N LEU A 187 -9.92 8.82 -25.45
CA LEU A 187 -9.96 10.09 -26.13
C LEU A 187 -8.49 10.36 -26.40
N LEU A 188 -8.08 10.04 -27.63
CA LEU A 188 -6.77 10.25 -28.24
C LEU A 188 -6.30 11.72 -28.21
N ASP A 189 -6.92 12.56 -27.37
CA ASP A 189 -6.45 13.87 -27.03
C ASP A 189 -5.59 13.79 -25.77
N VAL A 190 -4.29 13.63 -25.97
CA VAL A 190 -3.26 13.64 -24.92
C VAL A 190 -3.28 14.95 -24.10
N ALA A 191 -3.97 15.98 -24.59
CA ALA A 191 -4.18 17.24 -23.87
C ALA A 191 -5.37 17.21 -22.88
N ASP A 192 -6.22 16.17 -22.88
CA ASP A 192 -7.21 15.99 -21.83
C ASP A 192 -6.50 15.76 -20.48
N PRO A 193 -6.80 16.56 -19.44
CA PRO A 193 -6.10 16.46 -18.16
C PRO A 193 -6.23 15.08 -17.49
N LEU A 194 -7.33 14.35 -17.69
CA LEU A 194 -7.50 13.01 -17.12
C LEU A 194 -6.72 11.97 -17.90
N THR A 195 -6.75 12.01 -19.23
CA THR A 195 -5.91 11.16 -20.10
C THR A 195 -4.42 11.37 -19.79
N HIS A 196 -3.97 12.63 -19.63
CA HIS A 196 -2.58 12.93 -19.28
C HIS A 196 -2.20 12.40 -17.89
N LEU A 197 -3.06 12.56 -16.88
CA LEU A 197 -2.84 12.00 -15.55
C LEU A 197 -2.79 10.47 -15.59
N ALA A 198 -3.67 9.83 -16.36
CA ALA A 198 -3.70 8.38 -16.52
C ALA A 198 -2.43 7.84 -17.17
N GLY A 199 -1.94 8.50 -18.22
CA GLY A 199 -0.69 8.13 -18.90
C GLY A 199 0.58 8.43 -18.10
N SER A 200 0.52 9.40 -17.18
CA SER A 200 1.67 9.77 -16.33
C SER A 200 1.84 8.87 -15.11
N TRP A 201 0.80 8.14 -14.71
CA TRP A 201 0.83 7.24 -13.57
C TRP A 201 1.37 5.85 -13.96
N SER A 202 2.27 5.31 -13.14
CA SER A 202 2.90 4.01 -13.36
C SER A 202 3.00 3.26 -12.04
N PRO A 203 2.32 2.10 -11.90
CA PRO A 203 2.43 1.27 -10.69
C PRO A 203 3.88 0.89 -10.41
N GLU A 204 4.64 0.52 -11.45
CA GLU A 204 6.04 0.13 -11.36
C GLU A 204 6.90 1.23 -10.71
N ARG A 205 6.77 2.47 -11.21
CA ARG A 205 7.50 3.61 -10.63
C ARG A 205 7.07 3.92 -9.20
N ALA A 206 5.76 3.80 -8.91
CA ALA A 206 5.24 4.02 -7.56
C ALA A 206 5.78 2.97 -6.58
N ARG A 207 5.83 1.69 -6.97
CA ARG A 207 6.44 0.61 -6.17
C ARG A 207 7.93 0.83 -5.97
N GLY A 208 8.68 1.17 -7.02
CA GLY A 208 10.10 1.46 -6.91
C GLY A 208 10.38 2.62 -5.94
N GLY A 209 9.56 3.67 -5.98
CA GLY A 209 9.59 4.76 -5.01
C GLY A 209 9.27 4.30 -3.59
N ALA A 210 8.27 3.44 -3.42
CA ALA A 210 7.90 2.87 -2.12
C ALA A 210 9.03 2.01 -1.53
N TRP A 211 9.67 1.18 -2.36
CA TRP A 211 10.82 0.36 -1.94
C TRP A 211 12.00 1.24 -1.50
N ALA A 212 12.31 2.29 -2.27
CA ALA A 212 13.37 3.23 -1.91
C ALA A 212 13.08 3.95 -0.58
N ALA A 213 11.85 4.42 -0.38
CA ALA A 213 11.42 5.05 0.87
C ALA A 213 11.54 4.06 2.05
N PHE A 214 11.07 2.82 1.88
CA PHE A 214 11.22 1.75 2.87
C PHE A 214 12.69 1.51 3.23
N ARG A 215 13.58 1.38 2.24
CA ARG A 215 15.02 1.18 2.47
C ARG A 215 15.63 2.34 3.27
N GLY A 216 15.22 3.57 2.96
CA GLY A 216 15.62 4.78 3.70
C GLY A 216 15.18 4.73 5.17
N LEU A 217 13.90 4.48 5.42
CA LEU A 217 13.34 4.34 6.77
C LEU A 217 14.03 3.19 7.53
N TRP A 218 14.24 2.05 6.88
CA TRP A 218 14.92 0.91 7.47
C TRP A 218 16.36 1.23 7.86
N ALA A 219 17.10 1.98 7.05
CA ALA A 219 18.46 2.42 7.39
C ALA A 219 18.47 3.34 8.62
N LEU A 220 17.45 4.19 8.77
CA LEU A 220 17.29 5.10 9.91
C LEU A 220 16.75 4.44 11.18
N ARG A 221 16.39 3.15 11.16
CA ARG A 221 15.74 2.45 12.30
C ARG A 221 16.48 2.50 13.63
N ALA A 222 17.80 2.73 13.62
CA ALA A 222 18.62 2.87 14.82
C ALA A 222 18.62 4.30 15.41
N PHE A 223 18.04 5.26 14.69
CA PHE A 223 18.02 6.69 15.03
C PHE A 223 16.56 7.17 15.08
N ALA A 224 15.87 6.87 16.18
CA ALA A 224 14.42 7.09 16.29
C ALA A 224 13.94 8.51 15.91
N PRO A 225 14.60 9.61 16.34
CA PRO A 225 14.16 10.95 15.93
C PRO A 225 14.23 11.19 14.41
N LEU A 226 15.29 10.72 13.75
CA LEU A 226 15.44 10.86 12.29
C LEU A 226 14.47 9.97 11.52
N LEU A 227 14.16 8.78 12.06
CA LEU A 227 13.15 7.90 11.49
C LEU A 227 11.77 8.57 11.51
N GLU A 228 11.40 9.17 12.64
CA GLU A 228 10.13 9.87 12.81
C GLU A 228 10.05 11.08 11.86
N GLU A 229 11.07 11.92 11.81
CA GLU A 229 11.14 13.06 10.88
C GLU A 229 11.04 12.62 9.41
N ALA A 230 11.72 11.52 9.03
CA ALA A 230 11.64 10.99 7.68
C ALA A 230 10.25 10.46 7.34
N ALA A 231 9.58 9.76 8.26
CA ALA A 231 8.23 9.28 8.08
C ALA A 231 7.21 10.43 7.98
N GLU A 232 7.34 11.46 8.82
CA GLU A 232 6.51 12.67 8.76
C GLU A 232 6.73 13.46 7.46
N GLY A 233 7.98 13.58 7.02
CA GLY A 233 8.33 14.22 5.74
C GLY A 233 7.74 13.48 4.54
N LEU A 234 7.77 12.15 4.56
CA LEU A 234 7.10 11.30 3.56
C LEU A 234 5.59 11.53 3.56
N ASP A 235 4.94 11.47 4.73
CA ASP A 235 3.49 11.71 4.89
C ASP A 235 3.08 13.08 4.33
N ALA A 236 3.81 14.13 4.70
CA ALA A 236 3.55 15.50 4.25
C ALA A 236 3.72 15.66 2.73
N THR A 237 4.77 15.06 2.15
CA THR A 237 5.07 15.13 0.71
C THR A 237 4.02 14.42 -0.12
N VAL A 238 3.66 13.20 0.27
CA VAL A 238 2.59 12.42 -0.37
C VAL A 238 1.25 13.14 -0.24
N GLY A 239 0.97 13.76 0.91
CA GLY A 239 -0.21 14.59 1.11
C GLY A 239 -0.23 15.85 0.26
N PHE A 240 0.92 16.44 -0.07
CA PHE A 240 1.00 17.54 -1.03
C PHE A 240 0.61 17.09 -2.43
N ALA A 241 1.20 15.99 -2.92
CA ALA A 241 0.83 15.41 -4.22
C ALA A 241 -0.66 15.07 -4.31
N GLY A 242 -1.23 14.51 -3.24
CA GLY A 242 -2.67 14.22 -3.15
C GLY A 242 -3.57 15.45 -3.30
N ARG A 243 -3.14 16.62 -2.82
CA ARG A 243 -3.89 17.88 -3.03
C ARG A 243 -3.88 18.30 -4.50
N CYS A 244 -2.74 18.13 -5.19
CA CYS A 244 -2.63 18.46 -6.60
C CYS A 244 -3.48 17.51 -7.47
N LEU A 245 -3.46 16.20 -7.17
CA LEU A 245 -4.26 15.20 -7.88
C LEU A 245 -5.77 15.46 -7.80
N LEU A 246 -6.23 16.06 -6.71
CA LEU A 246 -7.65 16.37 -6.47
C LEU A 246 -8.04 17.79 -6.89
N THR A 247 -7.22 18.44 -7.74
CA THR A 247 -7.59 19.72 -8.34
C THR A 247 -8.88 19.55 -9.15
N PRO A 248 -9.97 20.28 -8.82
CA PRO A 248 -11.21 20.14 -9.54
C PRO A 248 -11.04 20.52 -11.02
N LEU A 249 -11.46 19.62 -11.91
CA LEU A 249 -11.49 19.87 -13.34
C LEU A 249 -12.87 20.43 -13.68
N ARG A 250 -12.94 21.53 -14.45
CA ARG A 250 -14.23 22.10 -14.85
C ARG A 250 -14.93 21.11 -15.79
N SER A 251 -16.16 20.74 -15.43
CA SER A 251 -17.11 20.04 -16.31
C SER A 251 -17.57 20.92 -17.45
#